data_AF-A0A968JQA8-F1
#
_entry.id   AF-A0A968JQA8-F1
#
_cell.length_a   1.000
_cell.length_b   1.000
_cell.length_c   1.000
_cell.angle_alpha   90.00
_cell.angle_beta   90.00
_cell.angle_gamma   90.00
#
_symmetry.space_group_name_H-M   'P 1'
#
loop_
_entity.id
_entity.type
_entity.pdbx_description
1 polymer ?
#
loop_
_entity_poly.entity_id
_entity_poly.type
_entity_poly.pdbx_seq_one_letter_code
_entity_poly.pdbx_strand_id
1 'polypeptide(L)'
;MNAKQFILSLLLLTVAVICLVYSFGYLDALSSYLDLGLMSIALFSTICAGMYFFASRSAKKDQKVAFLNIFMLSTLLKMLFSVILIALYYKTQVPTTKFFILPFFVVYAIYTIFEVWFMSKLTKIYSK
;
A
#
# COMPACT_ATOMS: atom_id res chain seq x y z
N MET A 1 6.67 16.50 -3.51
CA MET A 1 7.57 15.55 -4.17
C MET A 1 7.24 15.59 -5.65
N ASN A 2 8.22 15.46 -6.54
CA ASN A 2 7.95 15.44 -7.99
C ASN A 2 7.57 14.03 -8.46
N ALA A 3 6.87 13.93 -9.59
CA ALA A 3 6.36 12.64 -10.10
C ALA A 3 7.46 11.59 -10.32
N LYS A 4 8.62 12.00 -10.85
CA LYS A 4 9.78 11.12 -11.03
C LYS A 4 10.29 10.57 -9.70
N GLN A 5 10.38 11.42 -8.67
CA GLN A 5 10.82 11.01 -7.33
C GLN A 5 9.81 10.06 -6.68
N PHE A 6 8.50 10.31 -6.88
CA PHE A 6 7.46 9.40 -6.41
C PHE A 6 7.58 8.01 -7.04
N ILE A 7 7.62 7.95 -8.38
CA ILE A 7 7.69 6.69 -9.12
C ILE A 7 8.95 5.91 -8.73
N LEU A 8 10.10 6.58 -8.66
CA LEU A 8 11.35 5.94 -8.23
C LEU A 8 11.25 5.40 -6.79
N SER A 9 10.69 6.18 -5.86
CA SER A 9 10.53 5.74 -4.47
C SER A 9 9.55 4.58 -4.34
N LEU A 10 8.45 4.62 -5.10
CA LEU A 10 7.46 3.54 -5.15
C LEU A 10 8.06 2.26 -5.76
N LEU A 11 8.84 2.36 -6.83
CA LEU A 11 9.51 1.22 -7.45
C LEU A 11 10.54 0.60 -6.50
N LEU A 12 11.41 1.40 -5.89
CA LEU A 12 12.40 0.93 -4.93
C LEU A 12 11.73 0.25 -3.73
N LEU A 13 10.69 0.87 -3.18
CA LEU A 13 9.91 0.28 -2.10
C LEU A 13 9.27 -1.04 -2.55
N THR A 14 8.62 -1.07 -3.71
CA THR A 14 7.97 -2.27 -4.24
C THR A 14 8.96 -3.41 -4.44
N VAL A 15 10.13 -3.16 -5.02
CA VAL A 15 11.20 -4.16 -5.16
C VAL A 15 11.67 -4.65 -3.79
N ALA A 16 11.91 -3.74 -2.83
CA ALA A 16 12.30 -4.11 -1.48
C ALA A 16 11.25 -4.97 -0.76
N VAL A 17 9.97 -4.63 -0.89
CA VAL A 17 8.87 -5.41 -0.30
C VAL A 17 8.71 -6.77 -1.01
N ILE A 18 8.91 -6.85 -2.33
CA ILE A 18 8.94 -8.12 -3.05
C ILE A 18 10.05 -9.01 -2.49
N CYS A 19 11.27 -8.51 -2.35
CA CYS A 19 12.39 -9.26 -1.75
C CYS A 19 12.06 -9.72 -0.32
N LEU A 20 11.42 -8.86 0.48
CA LEU A 20 10.99 -9.19 1.83
C LEU A 20 9.94 -10.30 1.83
N VAL A 21 8.92 -10.22 0.99
CA VAL A 21 7.87 -11.26 0.87
C VAL A 21 8.48 -12.58 0.40
N TYR A 22 9.37 -12.58 -0.60
CA TYR A 22 10.08 -13.80 -1.01
C TYR A 22 10.92 -14.40 0.13
N SER A 23 11.44 -13.57 1.04
CA SER A 23 12.18 -14.06 2.21
C SER A 23 11.28 -14.83 3.19
N PHE A 24 9.96 -14.58 3.20
CA PHE A 24 9.01 -15.41 3.95
C PHE A 24 8.85 -16.80 3.37
N GLY A 25 9.28 -17.03 2.12
CA GLY A 25 9.31 -18.35 1.49
C GLY A 25 10.26 -19.32 2.17
N TYR A 26 11.27 -18.82 2.90
CA TYR A 26 12.18 -19.64 3.70
C TYR A 26 11.61 -20.07 5.05
N LEU A 27 10.42 -19.59 5.41
CA LEU A 27 9.72 -19.98 6.64
C LEU A 27 8.59 -20.94 6.28
N ASP A 28 8.67 -22.20 6.73
CA ASP A 28 7.69 -23.26 6.42
C ASP A 28 6.24 -22.86 6.75
N ALA A 29 6.05 -22.03 7.78
CA ALA A 29 4.73 -21.53 8.17
C ALA A 29 4.13 -20.49 7.21
N LEU A 30 4.94 -19.90 6.32
CA LEU A 30 4.56 -18.77 5.46
C LEU A 30 4.78 -19.01 3.96
N SER A 31 5.51 -20.07 3.60
CA SER A 31 5.83 -20.41 2.21
C SER A 31 4.59 -20.60 1.33
N SER A 32 3.50 -21.14 1.90
CA SER A 32 2.23 -21.32 1.20
C SER A 32 1.42 -20.05 0.99
N TYR A 33 1.80 -18.91 1.59
CA TYR A 33 1.02 -17.67 1.62
C TYR A 33 1.72 -16.49 0.91
N LEU A 34 2.72 -16.80 0.08
CA LEU A 34 3.45 -15.80 -0.72
C LEU A 34 2.54 -15.10 -1.73
N ASP A 35 1.59 -15.83 -2.30
CA ASP A 35 0.59 -15.32 -3.23
C ASP A 35 -0.24 -14.18 -2.60
N LEU A 36 -0.65 -14.32 -1.35
CA LEU A 36 -1.33 -13.26 -0.61
C LEU A 36 -0.47 -12.01 -0.48
N GLY A 37 0.82 -12.18 -0.17
CA GLY A 37 1.77 -11.06 -0.10
C GLY A 37 1.91 -10.33 -1.43
N LEU A 38 2.07 -11.08 -2.53
CA LEU A 38 2.18 -10.52 -3.88
C LEU A 38 0.90 -9.80 -4.33
N MET A 39 -0.27 -10.38 -4.08
CA MET A 39 -1.56 -9.73 -4.34
C MET A 39 -1.71 -8.43 -3.55
N SER A 40 -1.27 -8.43 -2.29
CA SER A 40 -1.28 -7.25 -1.43
C SER A 40 -0.36 -6.15 -2.00
N ILE A 41 0.83 -6.50 -2.47
CA ILE A 41 1.78 -5.57 -3.08
C ILE A 41 1.13 -4.89 -4.30
N ALA A 42 0.53 -5.68 -5.19
CA ALA A 42 -0.17 -5.15 -6.38
C ALA A 42 -1.31 -4.20 -6.00
N LEU A 43 -2.13 -4.57 -5.01
CA LEU A 43 -3.23 -3.75 -4.53
C LEU A 43 -2.74 -2.42 -3.94
N PHE A 44 -1.84 -2.46 -2.95
CA PHE A 44 -1.43 -1.25 -2.22
C PHE A 44 -0.55 -0.32 -3.05
N SER A 45 0.29 -0.86 -3.94
CA SER A 45 1.04 -0.05 -4.90
C SER A 45 0.11 0.72 -5.85
N THR A 46 -0.95 0.08 -6.34
CA THR A 46 -1.97 0.70 -7.20
C THR A 46 -2.72 1.81 -6.46
N ILE A 47 -3.13 1.56 -5.21
CA ILE A 47 -3.77 2.57 -4.37
C ILE A 47 -2.84 3.77 -4.16
N CYS A 48 -1.58 3.54 -3.79
CA CYS A 48 -0.59 4.62 -3.60
C CYS A 48 -0.39 5.44 -4.89
N ALA A 49 -0.31 4.78 -6.04
CA ALA A 49 -0.14 5.44 -7.34
C ALA A 49 -1.34 6.33 -7.68
N GLY A 50 -2.56 5.80 -7.54
CA GLY A 50 -3.79 6.56 -7.77
C GLY A 50 -3.88 7.76 -6.82
N MET A 51 -3.61 7.53 -5.54
CA MET A 51 -3.65 8.55 -4.51
C MET A 51 -2.65 9.69 -4.77
N TYR A 52 -1.41 9.37 -5.17
CA TYR A 52 -0.43 10.39 -5.54
C TYR A 52 -0.91 11.26 -6.70
N PHE A 53 -1.51 10.65 -7.74
CA PHE A 53 -2.04 11.39 -8.88
C PHE A 53 -3.14 12.37 -8.47
N PHE A 54 -4.14 11.91 -7.71
CA PHE A 54 -5.22 12.78 -7.24
C PHE A 54 -4.72 13.86 -6.26
N ALA A 55 -3.88 13.49 -5.30
CA ALA A 55 -3.38 14.42 -4.28
C ALA A 55 -2.45 15.49 -4.86
N SER A 56 -1.58 15.13 -5.81
CA SER A 56 -0.69 16.08 -6.47
C SER A 56 -1.45 17.12 -7.30
N ARG A 57 -2.60 16.75 -7.88
CA ARG A 57 -3.49 17.68 -8.60
C ARG A 57 -4.22 18.62 -7.65
N SER A 58 -4.70 18.12 -6.52
CA SER A 58 -5.39 18.94 -5.51
C SER A 58 -4.45 19.90 -4.77
N ALA A 59 -3.22 19.47 -4.51
CA ALA A 59 -2.22 20.29 -3.83
C ALA A 59 -1.81 21.54 -4.65
N LYS A 60 -1.77 21.42 -6.00
CA LYS A 60 -1.53 22.56 -6.90
C LYS A 60 -2.60 23.65 -6.88
N LYS A 61 -3.81 23.33 -6.40
CA LYS A 61 -4.95 24.26 -6.36
C LYS A 61 -5.15 24.89 -4.97
N ASP A 62 -4.22 24.68 -4.04
CA ASP A 62 -4.29 25.08 -2.62
C ASP A 62 -5.58 24.61 -1.90
N GLN A 63 -6.18 23.52 -2.39
CA GLN A 63 -7.41 22.96 -1.84
C GLN A 63 -7.09 21.98 -0.71
N LYS A 64 -6.74 22.50 0.47
CA LYS A 64 -6.42 21.70 1.67
C LYS A 64 -7.50 20.67 2.01
N VAL A 65 -8.77 21.05 1.87
CA VAL A 65 -9.92 20.16 2.11
C VAL A 65 -9.93 18.99 1.12
N ALA A 66 -9.68 19.24 -0.18
CA ALA A 66 -9.64 18.18 -1.19
C ALA A 66 -8.47 17.22 -0.96
N PHE A 67 -7.32 17.71 -0.51
CA PHE A 67 -6.17 16.89 -0.15
C PHE A 67 -6.50 15.94 1.02
N LEU A 68 -7.12 16.45 2.09
CA LEU A 68 -7.54 15.63 3.23
C LEU A 68 -8.59 14.60 2.83
N ASN A 69 -9.57 14.97 1.99
CA ASN A 69 -10.59 14.05 1.51
C ASN A 69 -9.98 12.90 0.69
N ILE A 70 -8.94 13.17 -0.12
CA ILE A 70 -8.20 12.12 -0.84
C ILE A 70 -7.47 11.18 0.13
N PHE A 71 -6.90 11.72 1.20
CA PHE A 71 -6.28 10.91 2.25
C PHE A 71 -7.27 9.97 2.94
N MET A 72 -8.41 10.52 3.34
CA MET A 72 -9.49 9.75 3.95
C MET A 72 -10.04 8.69 3.00
N LEU A 73 -10.25 9.03 1.73
CA LEU A 73 -10.73 8.10 0.71
C LEU A 73 -9.74 6.95 0.48
N SER A 74 -8.43 7.23 0.41
CA SER A 74 -7.40 6.18 0.32
C SER A 74 -7.49 5.23 1.50
N THR A 75 -7.58 5.77 2.71
CA THR A 75 -7.69 4.96 3.94
C THR A 75 -8.93 4.06 3.91
N LEU A 76 -10.09 4.59 3.51
CA LEU A 76 -11.32 3.83 3.36
C LEU A 76 -11.21 2.73 2.30
N LEU A 77 -10.68 3.05 1.12
CA LEU A 77 -10.47 2.08 0.05
C LEU A 77 -9.54 0.95 0.51
N LYS A 78 -8.43 1.28 1.18
CA LYS A 78 -7.54 0.26 1.74
C LYS A 78 -8.27 -0.66 2.71
N MET A 79 -9.02 -0.10 3.66
CA MET A 79 -9.76 -0.93 4.62
C MET A 79 -10.76 -1.85 3.91
N LEU A 80 -11.54 -1.32 2.97
CA LEU A 80 -12.51 -2.10 2.20
C LEU A 80 -11.82 -3.21 1.39
N PHE A 81 -10.81 -2.86 0.59
CA PHE A 81 -10.09 -3.83 -0.23
C PHE A 81 -9.32 -4.85 0.62
N SER A 82 -8.83 -4.48 1.80
CA SER A 82 -8.20 -5.41 2.74
C SER A 82 -9.18 -6.48 3.18
N VAL A 83 -10.39 -6.08 3.61
CA VAL A 83 -11.44 -7.01 4.01
C VAL A 83 -11.82 -7.94 2.85
N ILE A 84 -12.04 -7.37 1.66
CA ILE A 84 -12.39 -8.15 0.46
C ILE A 84 -11.29 -9.15 0.13
N LEU A 85 -10.03 -8.72 0.08
CA LEU A 85 -8.90 -9.55 -0.29
C LEU A 85 -8.69 -10.69 0.71
N ILE A 86 -8.74 -10.40 2.01
CA ILE A 86 -8.62 -11.43 3.06
C ILE A 86 -9.80 -12.41 3.00
N ALA A 87 -11.03 -11.92 2.85
CA ALA A 87 -12.23 -12.77 2.80
C ALA A 87 -12.22 -13.70 1.57
N LEU A 88 -11.85 -13.16 0.40
CA LEU A 88 -11.69 -13.96 -0.82
C LEU A 88 -10.61 -15.02 -0.63
N TYR A 89 -9.45 -14.64 -0.10
CA TYR A 89 -8.34 -15.57 0.12
C TYR A 89 -8.68 -16.67 1.11
N TYR A 90 -9.34 -16.32 2.22
CA TYR A 90 -9.78 -17.30 3.22
C TYR A 90 -10.76 -18.31 2.63
N LYS A 91 -11.67 -17.87 1.75
CA LYS A 91 -12.65 -18.73 1.09
C LYS A 91 -12.02 -19.66 0.05
N THR A 92 -10.99 -19.23 -0.67
CA THR A 92 -10.38 -20.02 -1.75
C THR A 92 -9.31 -20.99 -1.26
N GLN A 93 -8.45 -20.56 -0.34
CA GLN A 93 -7.27 -21.34 0.09
C GLN A 93 -7.46 -22.07 1.42
N VAL A 94 -8.55 -21.79 2.16
CA VAL A 94 -8.91 -22.41 3.45
C VAL A 94 -7.67 -22.61 4.34
N PRO A 95 -6.98 -21.53 4.74
CA PRO A 95 -5.71 -21.63 5.43
C PRO A 95 -5.88 -22.38 6.76
N THR A 96 -5.05 -23.40 6.96
CA THR A 96 -5.07 -24.23 8.18
C THR A 96 -4.52 -23.52 9.41
N THR A 97 -3.75 -22.44 9.21
CA THR A 97 -3.13 -21.66 10.29
C THR A 97 -3.49 -20.19 10.18
N LYS A 98 -3.56 -19.49 11.32
CA LYS A 98 -3.83 -18.03 11.36
C LYS A 98 -2.63 -17.18 10.87
N PHE A 99 -1.46 -17.79 10.70
CA PHE A 99 -0.25 -17.09 10.24
C PHE A 99 -0.34 -16.63 8.78
N PHE A 100 -1.31 -17.14 8.01
CA PHE A 100 -1.53 -16.75 6.62
C PHE A 100 -1.69 -15.25 6.40
N ILE A 101 -2.18 -14.51 7.40
CA ILE A 101 -2.43 -13.07 7.29
C ILE A 101 -1.18 -12.21 7.49
N LEU A 102 -0.07 -12.79 7.98
CA LEU A 102 1.14 -12.06 8.31
C LEU A 102 1.79 -11.38 7.09
N PRO A 103 1.96 -12.04 5.92
CA PRO A 103 2.50 -11.39 4.73
C PRO A 103 1.65 -10.19 4.30
N PHE A 104 0.33 -10.31 4.39
CA PHE A 104 -0.60 -9.21 4.12
C PHE A 104 -0.35 -8.02 5.05
N PHE A 105 -0.30 -8.24 6.37
CA PHE A 105 -0.13 -7.15 7.34
C PHE A 105 1.19 -6.42 7.19
N VAL A 106 2.27 -7.14 6.91
CA VAL A 106 3.60 -6.55 6.70
C VAL A 106 3.58 -5.62 5.48
N VAL A 107 3.02 -6.10 4.36
CA VAL A 107 2.87 -5.27 3.15
C VAL A 107 1.97 -4.05 3.44
N TYR A 108 0.82 -4.25 4.08
CA TYR A 108 -0.10 -3.17 4.46
C TYR A 108 0.60 -2.07 5.27
N ALA A 109 1.38 -2.47 6.29
CA ALA A 109 2.07 -1.54 7.17
C ALA A 109 3.14 -0.73 6.41
N ILE A 110 3.97 -1.40 5.59
CA ILE A 110 5.04 -0.75 4.83
C ILE A 110 4.45 0.28 3.84
N TYR A 111 3.42 -0.10 3.07
CA TYR A 111 2.79 0.82 2.14
C TYR A 111 2.03 1.96 2.83
N THR A 112 1.49 1.73 4.03
CA THR A 112 0.85 2.79 4.81
C THR A 112 1.87 3.81 5.34
N ILE A 113 3.01 3.34 5.84
CA ILE A 113 4.12 4.23 6.25
C ILE A 113 4.61 5.04 5.06
N PHE A 114 4.82 4.38 3.92
CA PHE A 114 5.21 5.05 2.67
C PHE A 114 4.19 6.12 2.26
N GLU A 115 2.90 5.80 2.38
CA GLU A 115 1.82 6.73 2.05
C GLU A 115 1.85 8.00 2.88
N VAL A 116 1.89 7.85 4.20
CA VAL A 116 1.96 8.98 5.12
C VAL A 116 3.21 9.81 4.86
N TRP A 117 4.35 9.16 4.61
CA TRP A 117 5.61 9.82 4.29
C TRP A 117 5.51 10.67 3.01
N PHE A 118 5.00 10.11 1.91
CA PHE A 118 4.94 10.86 0.65
C PHE A 118 3.87 11.97 0.70
N MET A 119 2.76 11.74 1.40
CA MET A 119 1.73 12.75 1.62
C MET A 119 2.26 13.94 2.41
N SER A 120 2.98 13.66 3.50
CA SER A 120 3.64 14.70 4.30
C SER A 120 4.61 15.54 3.46
N LYS A 121 5.34 14.91 2.53
CA LYS A 121 6.21 15.63 1.59
C LYS A 121 5.45 16.42 0.53
N LEU A 122 4.26 15.99 0.12
CA LEU A 122 3.42 16.78 -0.80
C LEU A 122 2.91 18.03 -0.09
N THR A 123 2.35 17.92 1.11
CA THR A 123 1.80 19.06 1.85
C THR A 123 2.84 20.15 2.12
N LYS A 124 4.07 19.78 2.51
CA LYS A 124 5.15 20.76 2.78
C LYS A 124 5.53 21.64 1.59
N ILE A 125 5.32 21.17 0.36
CA ILE A 125 5.71 21.92 -0.85
C ILE A 125 4.63 22.93 -1.25
N TYR A 126 3.37 22.63 -0.98
CA TYR A 126 2.24 23.47 -1.39
C TYR A 126 1.67 24.34 -0.25
N SER A 127 2.19 24.21 0.97
CA SER A 127 1.85 25.06 2.12
C SER A 127 2.79 26.29 2.27
N LYS A 128 3.58 26.60 1.25
CA LYS A 128 4.38 27.83 1.14
C LYS A 128 3.75 28.75 0.12
#